data_AF-A0A4R8M9R7-F1
#
_entry.id   AF-A0A4R8M9R7-F1
#
_cell.length_a   1.000
_cell.length_b   1.000
_cell.length_c   1.000
_cell.angle_alpha   90.00
_cell.angle_beta   90.00
_cell.angle_gamma   90.00
#
_symmetry.space_group_name_H-M   'P 1'
#
loop_
_entity.id
_entity.type
_entity.pdbx_description
1 polymer ?
#
loop_
_entity_poly.entity_id
_entity_poly.type
_entity_poly.pdbx_seq_one_letter_code
_entity_poly.pdbx_strand_id
1 'polypeptide(L)'
;MNNKFSTLILCISALVFSSCSSDDTPSEPIKIVIEGAAVSPEVGGPNEQNQVYIDLSSNTTTAIQRDSWDLGFYSGSEFRVAINGSIYMAVAELAETDIDAVSSTSTEVQDLQPLVAVGTYQAENIIYVDSPEGAITNTAISEISTTDTDNKVYLVNLGNAVGTETSATGSVSISGDSRGWKKIRVLKSGDDYVLQYADLDAATHEEVTISKDSNYNFTFFSFNTETIVSVEPEKTNWDLNFTVFTNEIEGYGSYGYSDFVVNNVKANAQVYMVDTDVDALTYADFTLANVNSANFNSDQRGIGSSWRNGGGPGSLPSLKDNVFYVVNDTDGNLYKLQFLALTNADGERGYPEFVYSLLQ
;
A
#
# COMPACT_ATOMS: atom_id res chain seq x y z
N MET A 1 9.14 84.88 52.82
CA MET A 1 9.99 85.89 52.14
C MET A 1 10.54 85.27 50.86
N ASN A 2 10.50 86.06 49.78
CA ASN A 2 11.13 85.86 48.47
C ASN A 2 10.36 85.05 47.39
N ASN A 3 9.59 85.82 46.62
CA ASN A 3 9.23 85.69 45.22
C ASN A 3 10.32 85.04 44.34
N LYS A 4 9.91 84.38 43.24
CA LYS A 4 9.94 84.99 41.88
C LYS A 4 9.54 84.03 40.75
N PHE A 5 8.73 84.59 39.86
CA PHE A 5 8.73 84.49 38.38
C PHE A 5 8.12 83.28 37.65
N SER A 6 7.03 83.61 36.96
CA SER A 6 6.42 82.94 35.80
C SER A 6 7.40 82.74 34.64
N THR A 7 7.25 81.65 33.90
CA THR A 7 7.37 81.62 32.43
C THR A 7 6.52 80.46 31.89
N LEU A 8 5.58 80.81 31.01
CA LEU A 8 4.69 79.93 30.26
C LEU A 8 5.42 79.51 28.97
N ILE A 9 5.59 78.21 28.73
CA ILE A 9 5.95 77.67 27.40
C ILE A 9 5.04 76.47 27.11
N LEU A 10 4.30 76.62 26.02
CA LEU A 10 3.43 75.67 25.36
C LEU A 10 4.32 74.73 24.51
N CYS A 11 4.31 73.43 24.79
CA CYS A 11 4.89 72.42 23.89
C CYS A 11 3.88 71.28 23.68
N ILE A 12 3.38 71.22 22.45
CA ILE A 12 2.56 70.16 21.87
C ILE A 12 3.39 68.88 21.85
N SER A 13 2.87 67.80 22.46
CA SER A 13 3.43 66.45 22.36
C SER A 13 2.44 65.59 21.59
N ALA A 14 2.84 65.19 20.38
CA ALA A 14 2.22 64.11 19.63
C ALA A 14 3.18 62.91 19.63
N LEU A 15 2.61 61.70 19.43
CA LEU A 15 3.26 60.42 19.07
C LEU A 15 3.79 59.60 20.28
N VAL A 16 3.58 58.28 20.40
CA VAL A 16 3.06 57.21 19.52
C VAL A 16 2.44 56.12 20.41
N PHE A 17 1.30 55.53 20.03
CA PHE A 17 0.87 54.24 20.59
C PHE A 17 1.67 53.11 19.93
N SER A 18 2.51 52.42 20.70
CA SER A 18 3.13 51.16 20.27
C SER A 18 2.04 50.08 20.30
N SER A 19 1.65 49.61 19.11
CA SER A 19 0.83 48.41 18.92
C SER A 19 1.74 47.20 19.03
N CYS A 20 1.58 46.39 20.07
CA CYS A 20 2.14 45.04 20.11
C CYS A 20 1.38 44.19 19.08
N SER A 21 2.03 43.80 17.98
CA SER A 21 1.52 42.77 17.07
C SER A 21 1.64 41.42 17.77
N SER A 22 0.51 40.82 18.11
CA SER A 22 0.42 39.43 18.54
C SER A 22 0.49 38.53 17.30
N ASP A 23 1.69 38.31 16.78
CA ASP A 23 1.98 37.39 15.67
C ASP A 23 2.72 36.13 16.19
N ASP A 24 2.25 35.55 17.29
CA ASP A 24 2.68 34.20 17.70
C ASP A 24 1.62 33.20 17.23
N THR A 25 1.70 32.83 15.94
CA THR A 25 1.11 31.57 15.45
C THR A 25 1.70 30.41 16.26
N PRO A 26 0.92 29.40 16.68
CA PRO A 26 1.50 28.21 17.30
C PRO A 26 2.55 27.64 16.34
N SER A 27 3.79 27.52 16.82
CA SER A 27 4.80 26.74 16.08
C SER A 27 4.19 25.37 15.81
N GLU A 28 4.22 24.93 14.55
CA GLU A 28 3.82 23.56 14.24
C GLU A 28 4.52 22.58 15.22
N PRO A 29 3.83 21.52 15.66
CA PRO A 29 4.43 20.57 16.58
C PRO A 29 5.77 20.08 16.01
N ILE A 30 6.80 20.08 16.86
CA ILE A 30 8.13 19.59 16.47
C ILE A 30 7.99 18.12 16.07
N LYS A 31 8.12 17.82 14.79
CA LYS A 31 8.19 16.44 14.28
C LYS A 31 9.58 15.89 14.59
N ILE A 32 9.64 14.86 15.43
CA ILE A 32 10.89 14.17 15.78
C ILE A 32 11.05 13.03 14.77
N VAL A 33 12.12 13.08 13.98
CA VAL A 33 12.51 12.00 13.06
C VAL A 33 13.46 11.07 13.79
N ILE A 34 13.20 9.76 13.74
CA ILE A 34 14.07 8.75 14.35
C ILE A 34 15.28 8.48 13.44
N GLU A 35 16.49 8.53 14.02
CA GLU A 35 17.75 8.36 13.28
C GLU A 35 17.98 6.92 12.80
N GLY A 36 17.24 5.93 13.32
CA GLY A 36 17.32 4.53 12.93
C GLY A 36 16.76 3.59 13.99
N ALA A 37 16.38 2.39 13.58
CA ALA A 37 15.92 1.32 14.47
C ALA A 37 16.16 -0.07 13.85
N ALA A 38 16.09 -1.10 14.69
CA ALA A 38 15.85 -2.48 14.26
C ALA A 38 14.36 -2.78 14.37
N VAL A 39 13.79 -3.38 13.33
CA VAL A 39 12.35 -3.64 13.21
C VAL A 39 12.15 -5.11 12.89
N SER A 40 11.21 -5.74 13.60
CA SER A 40 10.76 -7.10 13.36
C SER A 40 9.26 -7.08 13.01
N PRO A 41 8.89 -6.89 11.73
CA PRO A 41 7.49 -6.82 11.32
C PRO A 41 6.70 -8.06 11.75
N GLU A 42 5.53 -7.86 12.36
CA GLU A 42 4.65 -8.95 12.80
C GLU A 42 3.85 -9.57 11.63
N VAL A 43 4.56 -10.18 10.67
CA VAL A 43 3.96 -10.77 9.46
C VAL A 43 3.04 -11.95 9.78
N GLY A 44 3.27 -12.61 10.92
CA GLY A 44 2.43 -13.69 11.43
C GLY A 44 2.92 -15.09 11.02
N GLY A 45 4.23 -15.27 10.94
CA GLY A 45 4.85 -16.58 10.71
C GLY A 45 4.60 -17.13 9.31
N PRO A 46 4.70 -18.45 9.11
CA PRO A 46 4.74 -19.05 7.76
C PRO A 46 3.41 -18.95 6.98
N ASN A 47 2.32 -18.51 7.61
CA ASN A 47 1.06 -18.23 6.91
C ASN A 47 0.97 -16.78 6.40
N GLU A 48 1.85 -15.90 6.88
CA GLU A 48 1.93 -14.49 6.53
C GLU A 48 0.55 -13.82 6.55
N GLN A 49 -0.16 -13.98 7.67
CA GLN A 49 -1.56 -13.55 7.79
C GLN A 49 -1.71 -12.02 7.79
N ASN A 50 -0.64 -11.28 8.10
CA ASN A 50 -0.72 -9.84 8.25
C ASN A 50 -0.09 -9.08 7.07
N GLN A 51 -0.73 -7.97 6.71
CA GLN A 51 -0.08 -6.83 6.09
C GLN A 51 0.48 -5.93 7.19
N VAL A 52 1.77 -5.60 7.13
CA VAL A 52 2.44 -4.78 8.15
C VAL A 52 2.91 -3.47 7.54
N TYR A 53 2.20 -2.40 7.84
CA TYR A 53 2.55 -1.03 7.47
C TYR A 53 3.61 -0.49 8.42
N ILE A 54 4.62 0.18 7.87
CA ILE A 54 5.80 0.65 8.60
C ILE A 54 6.04 2.11 8.21
N ASP A 55 6.10 2.98 9.21
CA ASP A 55 6.58 4.36 9.13
C ASP A 55 7.99 4.43 9.72
N LEU A 56 8.98 4.74 8.88
CA LEU A 56 10.38 4.78 9.27
C LEU A 56 10.69 6.01 10.14
N SER A 57 10.01 7.13 9.88
CA SER A 57 10.25 8.40 10.56
C SER A 57 9.85 8.35 12.04
N SER A 58 8.77 7.63 12.35
CA SER A 58 8.27 7.44 13.72
C SER A 58 8.58 6.08 14.32
N ASN A 59 9.17 5.16 13.54
CA ASN A 59 9.35 3.75 13.90
C ASN A 59 8.04 3.07 14.35
N THR A 60 6.94 3.38 13.66
CA THR A 60 5.62 2.83 13.96
C THR A 60 5.32 1.67 13.01
N THR A 61 4.83 0.56 13.57
CA THR A 61 4.35 -0.58 12.79
C THR A 61 2.87 -0.83 13.07
N THR A 62 2.07 -0.99 12.03
CA THR A 62 0.65 -1.33 12.12
C THR A 62 0.38 -2.62 11.34
N ALA A 63 -0.02 -3.67 12.04
CA ALA A 63 -0.38 -4.95 11.43
C ALA A 63 -1.91 -5.07 11.30
N ILE A 64 -2.37 -5.50 10.13
CA ILE A 64 -3.77 -5.85 9.86
C ILE A 64 -3.85 -7.22 9.19
N GLN A 65 -4.95 -7.94 9.41
CA GLN A 65 -5.20 -9.21 8.73
C GLN A 65 -5.43 -8.97 7.25
N ARG A 66 -4.69 -9.66 6.39
CA ARG A 66 -4.67 -9.35 4.95
C ARG A 66 -5.94 -9.75 4.21
N ASP A 67 -6.80 -10.57 4.80
CA ASP A 67 -8.13 -10.92 4.28
C ASP A 67 -9.28 -10.14 4.94
N SER A 68 -8.96 -9.04 5.65
CA SER A 68 -9.96 -8.15 6.26
C SER A 68 -10.65 -7.20 5.27
N TRP A 69 -10.11 -7.06 4.05
CA TRP A 69 -10.63 -6.18 3.01
C TRP A 69 -10.55 -6.82 1.63
N ASP A 70 -11.34 -6.30 0.67
CA ASP A 70 -11.44 -6.85 -0.68
C ASP A 70 -11.23 -5.79 -1.76
N LEU A 71 -11.86 -4.63 -1.59
CA LEU A 71 -11.81 -3.52 -2.54
C LEU A 71 -11.29 -2.24 -1.86
N GLY A 72 -10.34 -1.56 -2.50
CA GLY A 72 -9.85 -0.25 -2.10
C GLY A 72 -10.33 0.82 -3.07
N PHE A 73 -11.16 1.76 -2.59
CA PHE A 73 -11.69 2.87 -3.39
C PHE A 73 -10.78 4.08 -3.27
N TYR A 74 -10.14 4.48 -4.38
CA TYR A 74 -9.09 5.48 -4.34
C TYR A 74 -9.62 6.86 -3.94
N SER A 75 -8.95 7.48 -2.97
CA SER A 75 -9.33 8.77 -2.39
C SER A 75 -8.79 9.98 -3.16
N GLY A 76 -7.93 9.77 -4.18
CA GLY A 76 -7.42 10.85 -5.03
C GLY A 76 -8.44 11.36 -6.05
N SER A 77 -7.98 12.07 -7.08
CA SER A 77 -8.84 12.68 -8.11
C SER A 77 -9.55 11.64 -8.99
N GLU A 78 -8.83 10.59 -9.37
CA GLU A 78 -9.29 9.54 -10.24
C GLU A 78 -10.36 8.67 -9.55
N PHE A 79 -11.26 8.08 -10.33
CA PHE A 79 -12.23 7.11 -9.82
C PHE A 79 -11.75 5.70 -10.15
N ARG A 80 -10.89 5.16 -9.28
CA ARG A 80 -10.21 3.87 -9.47
C ARG A 80 -10.44 2.98 -8.26
N VAL A 81 -10.60 1.69 -8.52
CA VAL A 81 -10.83 0.68 -7.49
C VAL A 81 -9.71 -0.35 -7.59
N ALA A 82 -8.99 -0.54 -6.49
CA ALA A 82 -7.99 -1.60 -6.35
C ALA A 82 -8.63 -2.86 -5.77
N ILE A 83 -8.11 -4.02 -6.16
CA ILE A 83 -8.50 -5.32 -5.59
C ILE A 83 -7.41 -5.82 -4.64
N ASN A 84 -7.79 -6.66 -3.68
CA ASN A 84 -6.84 -7.21 -2.74
C ASN A 84 -5.96 -8.31 -3.36
N GLY A 85 -4.83 -7.90 -3.95
CA GLY A 85 -3.83 -8.82 -4.50
C GLY A 85 -3.19 -9.73 -3.44
N SER A 86 -3.17 -9.35 -2.16
CA SER A 86 -2.50 -10.16 -1.11
C SER A 86 -3.20 -11.49 -0.82
N ILE A 87 -4.46 -11.62 -1.22
CA ILE A 87 -5.28 -12.84 -1.12
C ILE A 87 -5.59 -13.43 -2.50
N TYR A 88 -4.89 -12.96 -3.53
CA TYR A 88 -5.00 -13.46 -4.90
C TYR A 88 -6.36 -13.25 -5.56
N MET A 89 -6.99 -12.10 -5.30
CA MET A 89 -8.16 -11.67 -6.08
C MET A 89 -7.79 -11.44 -7.55
N ALA A 90 -8.78 -11.66 -8.42
CA ALA A 90 -8.72 -11.33 -9.84
C ALA A 90 -10.11 -10.91 -10.33
N VAL A 91 -10.17 -10.05 -11.34
CA VAL A 91 -11.44 -9.54 -11.90
C VAL A 91 -11.41 -9.50 -13.42
N ALA A 92 -12.59 -9.66 -14.04
CA ALA A 92 -12.77 -9.42 -15.46
C ALA A 92 -14.01 -8.57 -15.72
N GLU A 93 -13.87 -7.63 -16.65
CA GLU A 93 -14.98 -6.85 -17.18
C GLU A 93 -15.90 -7.76 -18.02
N LEU A 94 -17.20 -7.62 -17.83
CA LEU A 94 -18.23 -8.31 -18.62
C LEU A 94 -18.87 -7.35 -19.63
N ALA A 95 -19.52 -7.88 -20.66
CA ALA A 95 -20.25 -7.06 -21.63
C ALA A 95 -21.44 -6.31 -21.00
N GLU A 96 -22.02 -6.89 -19.94
CA GLU A 96 -23.24 -6.41 -19.28
C GLU A 96 -23.02 -5.15 -18.44
N THR A 97 -24.10 -4.38 -18.30
CA THR A 97 -24.20 -3.23 -17.38
C THR A 97 -25.27 -3.43 -16.31
N ASP A 98 -26.20 -4.36 -16.55
CA ASP A 98 -27.18 -4.78 -15.57
C ASP A 98 -26.58 -5.93 -14.74
N ILE A 99 -26.26 -5.65 -13.49
CA ILE A 99 -25.68 -6.63 -12.56
C ILE A 99 -26.64 -7.80 -12.30
N ASP A 100 -27.96 -7.58 -12.36
CA ASP A 100 -28.95 -8.62 -12.07
C ASP A 100 -29.12 -9.60 -13.25
N ALA A 101 -28.63 -9.25 -14.44
CA ALA A 101 -28.63 -10.11 -15.63
C ALA A 101 -27.47 -11.13 -15.65
N VAL A 102 -26.44 -10.94 -14.82
CA VAL A 102 -25.24 -11.81 -14.77
C VAL A 102 -25.46 -13.00 -13.83
N SER A 103 -25.10 -14.20 -14.29
CA SER A 103 -25.12 -15.43 -13.48
C SER A 103 -24.02 -16.41 -13.90
N SER A 104 -23.79 -17.46 -13.11
CA SER A 104 -22.88 -18.57 -13.46
C SER A 104 -23.30 -19.36 -14.71
N THR A 105 -24.53 -19.15 -15.21
CA THR A 105 -25.03 -19.81 -16.42
C THR A 105 -24.75 -19.03 -17.71
N SER A 106 -24.31 -17.77 -17.61
CA SER A 106 -23.94 -16.96 -18.76
C SER A 106 -22.69 -17.52 -19.45
N THR A 107 -22.70 -17.64 -20.78
CA THR A 107 -21.56 -18.18 -21.55
C THR A 107 -20.27 -17.40 -21.30
N GLU A 108 -20.32 -16.06 -21.30
CA GLU A 108 -19.16 -15.21 -21.00
C GLU A 108 -18.55 -15.50 -19.62
N VAL A 109 -19.39 -15.71 -18.60
CA VAL A 109 -18.93 -16.06 -17.25
C VAL A 109 -18.24 -17.43 -17.23
N GLN A 110 -18.82 -18.43 -17.90
CA GLN A 110 -18.23 -19.78 -17.99
C GLN A 110 -16.89 -19.79 -18.72
N ASP A 111 -16.75 -18.96 -19.77
CA ASP A 111 -15.51 -18.82 -20.53
C ASP A 111 -14.42 -18.10 -19.72
N LEU A 112 -14.79 -17.12 -18.88
CA LEU A 112 -13.85 -16.33 -18.07
C LEU A 112 -13.42 -17.01 -16.77
N GLN A 113 -14.29 -17.78 -16.09
CA GLN A 113 -13.96 -18.43 -14.82
C GLN A 113 -12.63 -19.20 -14.77
N PRO A 114 -12.22 -19.97 -15.80
CA PRO A 114 -10.91 -20.64 -15.79
C PRO A 114 -9.72 -19.69 -16.02
N LEU A 115 -9.96 -18.45 -16.47
CA LEU A 115 -8.94 -17.46 -16.82
C LEU A 115 -8.72 -16.41 -15.73
N VAL A 116 -9.78 -16.04 -14.99
CA VAL A 116 -9.77 -14.97 -13.97
C VAL A 116 -9.30 -15.53 -12.63
N ALA A 117 -7.99 -15.73 -12.52
CA ALA A 117 -7.32 -16.23 -11.32
C ALA A 117 -5.86 -15.78 -11.29
N VAL A 118 -5.20 -15.84 -10.13
CA VAL A 118 -3.75 -15.65 -10.03
C VAL A 118 -3.02 -16.97 -10.25
N GLY A 119 -1.86 -16.94 -10.90
CA GLY A 119 -1.00 -18.13 -11.01
C GLY A 119 -1.47 -19.13 -12.07
N THR A 120 -2.04 -18.65 -13.17
CA THR A 120 -2.46 -19.51 -14.30
C THR A 120 -1.30 -19.94 -15.20
N TYR A 121 -0.11 -19.37 -14.99
CA TYR A 121 1.09 -19.58 -15.81
C TYR A 121 0.89 -19.25 -17.30
N GLN A 122 0.06 -18.24 -17.58
CA GLN A 122 -0.21 -17.68 -18.91
C GLN A 122 0.13 -16.19 -18.89
N ALA A 123 0.95 -15.71 -19.82
CA ALA A 123 1.39 -14.32 -19.87
C ALA A 123 0.22 -13.33 -19.91
N GLU A 124 -0.84 -13.68 -20.63
CA GLU A 124 -2.01 -12.83 -20.88
C GLU A 124 -2.89 -12.63 -19.64
N ASN A 125 -2.72 -13.45 -18.60
CA ASN A 125 -3.53 -13.40 -17.39
C ASN A 125 -3.31 -12.13 -16.54
N ILE A 126 -2.22 -11.40 -16.77
CA ILE A 126 -1.90 -10.18 -16.03
C ILE A 126 -3.00 -9.11 -16.13
N ILE A 127 -3.85 -9.16 -17.15
CA ILE A 127 -4.97 -8.22 -17.34
C ILE A 127 -6.06 -8.34 -16.26
N TYR A 128 -6.12 -9.47 -15.54
CA TYR A 128 -7.15 -9.74 -14.54
C TYR A 128 -6.75 -9.33 -13.11
N VAL A 129 -5.55 -8.77 -12.93
CA VAL A 129 -5.03 -8.33 -11.64
C VAL A 129 -4.57 -6.88 -11.73
N ASP A 130 -4.57 -6.17 -10.60
CA ASP A 130 -3.97 -4.84 -10.58
C ASP A 130 -2.49 -4.91 -10.94
N SER A 131 -2.02 -3.95 -11.74
CA SER A 131 -0.62 -3.90 -12.14
C SER A 131 0.29 -3.84 -10.91
N PRO A 132 1.31 -4.71 -10.85
CA PRO A 132 2.13 -4.83 -9.65
C PRO A 132 3.07 -3.63 -9.43
N GLU A 133 3.21 -2.72 -10.41
CA GLU A 133 3.94 -1.46 -10.29
C GLU A 133 3.28 -0.47 -9.31
N GLY A 134 1.97 -0.58 -9.10
CA GLY A 134 1.24 0.24 -8.12
C GLY A 134 0.71 1.58 -8.65
N ALA A 135 0.87 1.88 -9.94
CA ALA A 135 0.25 3.04 -10.59
C ALA A 135 -1.28 2.91 -10.59
N ILE A 136 -1.99 3.92 -10.06
CA ILE A 136 -3.45 3.84 -9.86
C ILE A 136 -4.25 3.78 -11.17
N THR A 137 -3.64 4.20 -12.29
CA THR A 137 -4.25 4.13 -13.62
C THR A 137 -4.29 2.72 -14.21
N ASN A 138 -3.57 1.77 -13.59
CA ASN A 138 -3.35 0.43 -14.10
C ASN A 138 -4.02 -0.64 -13.18
N THR A 139 -5.20 -0.32 -12.65
CA THR A 139 -6.08 -1.28 -11.97
C THR A 139 -6.78 -2.19 -12.99
N ALA A 140 -7.12 -3.42 -12.58
CA ALA A 140 -7.88 -4.35 -13.42
C ALA A 140 -9.35 -3.91 -13.61
N ILE A 141 -9.88 -3.12 -12.67
CA ILE A 141 -11.15 -2.40 -12.83
C ILE A 141 -10.85 -1.09 -13.56
N SER A 142 -11.53 -0.86 -14.68
CA SER A 142 -11.41 0.38 -15.46
C SER A 142 -11.79 1.61 -14.64
N GLU A 143 -11.37 2.80 -15.07
CA GLU A 143 -11.81 4.04 -14.43
C GLU A 143 -13.33 4.17 -14.46
N ILE A 144 -13.93 4.56 -13.34
CA ILE A 144 -15.37 4.71 -13.27
C ILE A 144 -15.79 5.97 -14.03
N SER A 145 -16.54 5.75 -15.10
CA SER A 145 -17.10 6.80 -15.94
C SER A 145 -18.15 7.61 -15.19
N THR A 146 -18.28 8.89 -15.54
CA THR A 146 -19.41 9.73 -15.13
C THR A 146 -20.72 9.34 -15.80
N THR A 147 -20.67 8.50 -16.84
CA THR A 147 -21.85 7.99 -17.55
C THR A 147 -22.13 6.56 -17.09
N ASP A 148 -23.24 6.34 -16.41
CA ASP A 148 -23.56 5.03 -15.81
C ASP A 148 -23.53 3.88 -16.83
N THR A 149 -24.02 4.09 -18.05
CA THR A 149 -24.06 3.05 -19.09
C THR A 149 -22.69 2.61 -19.60
N ASP A 150 -21.64 3.39 -19.31
CA ASP A 150 -20.27 3.05 -19.66
C ASP A 150 -19.62 2.19 -18.56
N ASN A 151 -20.20 2.14 -17.35
CA ASN A 151 -19.71 1.37 -16.22
C ASN A 151 -20.25 -0.07 -16.29
N LYS A 152 -19.34 -1.00 -16.62
CA LYS A 152 -19.63 -2.43 -16.79
C LYS A 152 -19.71 -3.19 -15.47
N VAL A 153 -20.36 -4.36 -15.53
CA VAL A 153 -20.32 -5.35 -14.46
C VAL A 153 -18.99 -6.09 -14.54
N TYR A 154 -18.41 -6.42 -13.39
CA TYR A 154 -17.21 -7.23 -13.27
C TYR A 154 -17.53 -8.58 -12.62
N LEU A 155 -16.96 -9.64 -13.17
CA LEU A 155 -16.84 -10.94 -12.52
C LEU A 155 -15.64 -10.89 -11.57
N VAL A 156 -15.85 -11.22 -10.30
CA VAL A 156 -14.82 -11.11 -9.25
C VAL A 156 -14.52 -12.48 -8.67
N ASN A 157 -13.28 -12.93 -8.83
CA ASN A 157 -12.71 -14.02 -8.05
C ASN A 157 -12.25 -13.44 -6.71
N LEU A 158 -12.85 -13.88 -5.61
CA LEU A 158 -12.55 -13.38 -4.25
C LEU A 158 -11.22 -13.89 -3.69
N GLY A 159 -10.45 -14.62 -4.49
CA GLY A 159 -9.17 -15.17 -4.10
C GLY A 159 -9.32 -16.31 -3.10
N ASN A 160 -8.39 -16.38 -2.15
CA ASN A 160 -8.31 -17.44 -1.17
C ASN A 160 -8.32 -16.90 0.26
N ALA A 161 -8.81 -17.69 1.20
CA ALA A 161 -8.63 -17.43 2.62
C ALA A 161 -7.12 -17.45 2.97
N VAL A 162 -6.75 -16.82 4.09
CA VAL A 162 -5.41 -17.00 4.66
C VAL A 162 -5.22 -18.47 5.05
N GLY A 163 -4.06 -19.03 4.73
CA GLY A 163 -3.75 -20.42 5.08
C GLY A 163 -3.61 -20.59 6.60
N THR A 164 -4.04 -21.74 7.12
CA THR A 164 -3.95 -22.06 8.56
C THR A 164 -3.04 -23.25 8.84
N GLU A 165 -2.50 -23.87 7.79
CA GLU A 165 -1.71 -25.09 7.91
C GLU A 165 -0.31 -24.81 8.44
N THR A 166 0.19 -25.71 9.28
CA THR A 166 1.58 -25.67 9.71
C THR A 166 2.48 -26.01 8.53
N SER A 167 3.41 -25.11 8.22
CA SER A 167 4.38 -25.31 7.13
C SER A 167 5.62 -26.05 7.62
N ALA A 168 6.27 -26.80 6.73
CA ALA A 168 7.61 -27.32 6.99
C ALA A 168 8.61 -26.15 7.16
N THR A 169 9.67 -26.35 7.94
CA THR A 169 10.76 -25.37 8.12
C THR A 169 11.26 -24.83 6.77
N GLY A 170 11.39 -23.50 6.67
CA GLY A 170 11.76 -22.80 5.44
C GLY A 170 10.68 -22.72 4.36
N SER A 171 9.48 -23.25 4.59
CA SER A 171 8.32 -23.16 3.69
C SER A 171 7.25 -22.20 4.22
N VAL A 172 6.28 -21.88 3.37
CA VAL A 172 5.10 -21.07 3.72
C VAL A 172 3.80 -21.76 3.29
N SER A 173 2.70 -21.40 3.94
CA SER A 173 1.33 -21.84 3.63
C SER A 173 0.41 -20.63 3.67
N ILE A 174 0.55 -19.78 2.66
CA ILE A 174 -0.08 -18.46 2.57
C ILE A 174 -1.47 -18.50 1.93
N SER A 175 -2.01 -19.65 1.57
CA SER A 175 -3.35 -19.75 0.96
C SER A 175 -4.11 -20.93 1.52
N GLY A 176 -5.35 -20.67 1.91
CA GLY A 176 -6.35 -21.66 2.27
C GLY A 176 -7.36 -21.87 1.15
N ASP A 177 -8.60 -22.13 1.53
CA ASP A 177 -9.69 -22.42 0.61
C ASP A 177 -10.08 -21.21 -0.26
N SER A 178 -10.60 -21.50 -1.46
CA SER A 178 -11.16 -20.46 -2.33
C SER A 178 -12.35 -19.77 -1.66
N ARG A 179 -12.40 -18.44 -1.78
CA ARG A 179 -13.49 -17.59 -1.26
C ARG A 179 -14.67 -17.47 -2.22
N GLY A 180 -14.59 -18.09 -3.40
CA GLY A 180 -15.66 -18.11 -4.39
C GLY A 180 -15.73 -16.85 -5.26
N TRP A 181 -16.91 -16.58 -5.80
CA TRP A 181 -17.13 -15.57 -6.84
C TRP A 181 -18.23 -14.58 -6.45
N LYS A 182 -18.04 -13.32 -6.84
CA LYS A 182 -19.07 -12.27 -6.81
C LYS A 182 -19.20 -11.59 -8.16
N LYS A 183 -20.27 -10.81 -8.31
CA LYS A 183 -20.44 -9.82 -9.37
C LYS A 183 -20.51 -8.45 -8.74
N ILE A 184 -19.85 -7.46 -9.35
CA ILE A 184 -19.88 -6.07 -8.89
C ILE A 184 -20.11 -5.12 -10.06
N ARG A 185 -20.65 -3.94 -9.76
CA ARG A 185 -20.62 -2.78 -10.65
C ARG A 185 -20.36 -1.56 -9.80
N VAL A 186 -19.52 -0.65 -10.30
CA VAL A 186 -19.18 0.58 -9.56
C VAL A 186 -19.64 1.77 -10.37
N LEU A 187 -20.33 2.69 -9.71
CA LEU A 187 -20.86 3.93 -10.27
C LEU A 187 -20.34 5.14 -9.50
N LYS A 188 -20.67 6.33 -9.97
CA LYS A 188 -20.34 7.59 -9.29
C LYS A 188 -21.60 8.26 -8.74
N SER A 189 -21.47 8.87 -7.57
CA SER A 189 -22.48 9.78 -7.03
C SER A 189 -21.78 11.04 -6.53
N GLY A 190 -21.68 12.06 -7.38
CA GLY A 190 -20.86 13.23 -7.09
C GLY A 190 -19.38 12.86 -6.97
N ASP A 191 -18.80 13.12 -5.79
CA ASP A 191 -17.41 12.80 -5.45
C ASP A 191 -17.24 11.38 -4.83
N ASP A 192 -18.35 10.67 -4.61
CA ASP A 192 -18.38 9.35 -3.98
C ASP A 192 -18.52 8.23 -5.02
N TYR A 193 -18.16 7.01 -4.61
CA TYR A 193 -18.46 5.79 -5.34
C TYR A 193 -19.79 5.19 -4.87
N VAL A 194 -20.44 4.47 -5.77
CA VAL A 194 -21.57 3.59 -5.44
C VAL A 194 -21.21 2.18 -5.88
N LEU A 195 -21.01 1.28 -4.92
CA LEU A 195 -20.71 -0.12 -5.17
C LEU A 195 -22.03 -0.91 -5.15
N GLN A 196 -22.36 -1.50 -6.31
CA GLN A 196 -23.35 -2.56 -6.42
C GLN A 196 -22.64 -3.90 -6.36
N TYR A 197 -23.12 -4.83 -5.55
CA TYR A 197 -22.49 -6.14 -5.39
C TYR A 197 -23.51 -7.24 -5.08
N ALA A 198 -23.21 -8.45 -5.51
CA ALA A 198 -24.02 -9.62 -5.20
C ALA A 198 -23.19 -10.90 -5.29
N ASP A 199 -23.67 -11.98 -4.68
CA ASP A 199 -23.21 -13.33 -5.05
C ASP A 199 -23.51 -13.58 -6.53
N LEU A 200 -22.67 -14.38 -7.19
CA LEU A 200 -22.73 -14.56 -8.64
C LEU A 200 -24.12 -14.96 -9.16
N ASP A 201 -24.84 -15.83 -8.43
CA ASP A 201 -26.17 -16.32 -8.80
C ASP A 201 -27.34 -15.62 -8.08
N ALA A 202 -27.06 -14.55 -7.32
CA ALA A 202 -28.12 -13.75 -6.70
C ALA A 202 -28.94 -13.01 -7.76
N ALA A 203 -30.26 -13.01 -7.58
CA ALA A 203 -31.21 -12.39 -8.51
C ALA A 203 -31.29 -10.86 -8.38
N THR A 204 -30.80 -10.31 -7.27
CA THR A 204 -30.75 -8.87 -6.97
C THR A 204 -29.42 -8.55 -6.31
N HIS A 205 -28.97 -7.32 -6.46
CA HIS A 205 -27.78 -6.79 -5.81
C HIS A 205 -28.09 -5.98 -4.55
N GLU A 206 -27.07 -5.83 -3.72
CA GLU A 206 -26.99 -4.83 -2.67
C GLU A 206 -26.22 -3.60 -3.17
N GLU A 207 -26.42 -2.45 -2.53
CA GLU A 207 -25.74 -1.20 -2.89
C GLU A 207 -25.22 -0.47 -1.65
N VAL A 208 -24.01 0.09 -1.76
CA VAL A 208 -23.40 0.92 -0.73
C VAL A 208 -22.70 2.14 -1.34
N THR A 209 -22.91 3.31 -0.75
CA THR A 209 -22.15 4.52 -1.09
C THR A 209 -20.85 4.54 -0.29
N ILE A 210 -19.74 4.79 -0.98
CA ILE A 210 -18.39 4.81 -0.41
C ILE A 210 -17.79 6.18 -0.67
N SER A 211 -17.68 6.97 0.40
CA SER A 211 -17.11 8.31 0.34
C SER A 211 -15.59 8.26 0.38
N LYS A 212 -14.96 9.19 -0.33
CA LYS A 212 -13.50 9.36 -0.31
C LYS A 212 -13.05 10.00 1.01
N ASP A 213 -11.89 9.58 1.51
CA ASP A 213 -11.20 10.23 2.62
C ASP A 213 -9.81 10.67 2.18
N SER A 214 -9.60 12.00 2.10
CA SER A 214 -8.36 12.59 1.60
C SER A 214 -7.12 12.30 2.46
N ASN A 215 -7.29 11.85 3.70
CA ASN A 215 -6.18 11.50 4.60
C ASN A 215 -5.56 10.14 4.27
N TYR A 216 -6.28 9.28 3.54
CA TYR A 216 -5.85 7.93 3.17
C TYR A 216 -5.63 7.83 1.65
N ASN A 217 -4.92 6.80 1.18
CA ASN A 217 -4.90 6.48 -0.25
C ASN A 217 -6.25 5.89 -0.68
N PHE A 218 -6.86 5.08 0.19
CA PHE A 218 -8.08 4.36 -0.10
C PHE A 218 -9.08 4.37 1.06
N THR A 219 -10.37 4.27 0.72
CA THR A 219 -11.42 3.77 1.62
C THR A 219 -11.69 2.31 1.28
N PHE A 220 -11.65 1.41 2.25
CA PHE A 220 -11.71 -0.03 2.00
C PHE A 220 -13.08 -0.62 2.30
N PHE A 221 -13.48 -1.62 1.51
CA PHE A 221 -14.70 -2.40 1.71
C PHE A 221 -14.36 -3.90 1.86
N SER A 222 -15.12 -4.57 2.72
CA SER A 222 -15.00 -6.01 2.96
C SER A 222 -16.30 -6.74 2.59
N PHE A 223 -16.20 -7.77 1.76
CA PHE A 223 -17.30 -8.68 1.48
C PHE A 223 -17.59 -9.66 2.62
N ASN A 224 -16.64 -9.83 3.55
CA ASN A 224 -16.85 -10.70 4.71
C ASN A 224 -17.78 -10.04 5.74
N THR A 225 -17.64 -8.73 5.93
CA THR A 225 -18.46 -7.96 6.89
C THR A 225 -19.52 -7.10 6.23
N GLU A 226 -19.46 -6.92 4.91
CA GLU A 226 -20.33 -6.04 4.11
C GLU A 226 -20.30 -4.59 4.59
N THR A 227 -19.12 -4.14 5.04
CA THR A 227 -18.90 -2.80 5.60
C THR A 227 -17.59 -2.18 5.11
N ILE A 228 -17.51 -0.85 5.29
CA ILE A 228 -16.24 -0.12 5.21
C ILE A 228 -15.36 -0.53 6.40
N VAL A 229 -14.06 -0.73 6.16
CA VAL A 229 -13.07 -1.17 7.15
C VAL A 229 -11.83 -0.29 7.13
N SER A 230 -11.13 -0.20 8.27
CA SER A 230 -9.84 0.51 8.39
C SER A 230 -8.69 -0.45 8.12
N VAL A 231 -7.78 -0.10 7.21
CA VAL A 231 -6.71 -1.01 6.75
C VAL A 231 -5.35 -0.33 6.84
N GLU A 232 -5.03 0.57 5.92
CA GLU A 232 -3.79 1.35 5.96
C GLU A 232 -3.90 2.51 6.97
N PRO A 233 -2.79 2.92 7.62
CA PRO A 233 -2.69 4.21 8.29
C PRO A 233 -2.92 5.38 7.31
N GLU A 234 -3.06 6.60 7.83
CA GLU A 234 -3.06 7.80 6.99
C GLU A 234 -1.86 7.78 6.03
N LYS A 235 -2.06 8.25 4.80
CA LYS A 235 -1.14 7.96 3.69
C LYS A 235 0.27 8.52 3.85
N THR A 236 0.49 9.47 4.77
CA THR A 236 1.80 10.03 5.11
C THR A 236 2.41 9.42 6.37
N ASN A 237 1.75 8.43 6.97
CA ASN A 237 2.16 7.75 8.21
C ASN A 237 2.49 6.27 7.94
N TRP A 238 2.94 5.96 6.73
CA TRP A 238 3.56 4.68 6.37
C TRP A 238 4.31 4.79 5.04
N ASP A 239 5.46 4.12 4.97
CA ASP A 239 6.38 4.15 3.82
C ASP A 239 6.50 2.78 3.16
N LEU A 240 6.49 1.72 3.97
CA LEU A 240 6.64 0.34 3.53
C LEU A 240 5.46 -0.51 4.01
N ASN A 241 5.09 -1.52 3.23
CA ASN A 241 4.13 -2.55 3.62
C ASN A 241 4.70 -3.93 3.34
N PHE A 242 4.89 -4.73 4.39
CA PHE A 242 5.26 -6.13 4.28
C PHE A 242 4.00 -6.97 4.08
N THR A 243 3.96 -7.79 3.02
CA THR A 243 2.74 -8.52 2.64
C THR A 243 3.03 -9.74 1.76
N VAL A 244 2.06 -10.64 1.67
CA VAL A 244 1.89 -11.51 0.49
C VAL A 244 1.45 -10.65 -0.69
N PHE A 245 1.93 -10.92 -1.90
CA PHE A 245 1.73 -10.01 -3.03
C PHE A 245 1.52 -10.73 -4.36
N THR A 246 0.59 -10.24 -5.18
CA THR A 246 0.48 -10.65 -6.59
C THR A 246 1.43 -9.81 -7.43
N ASN A 247 2.45 -10.44 -8.00
CA ASN A 247 3.37 -9.82 -8.96
C ASN A 247 3.30 -10.57 -10.29
N GLU A 248 4.25 -10.30 -11.18
CA GLU A 248 4.41 -11.00 -12.45
C GLU A 248 5.65 -11.92 -12.42
N ILE A 249 5.58 -13.02 -13.18
CA ILE A 249 6.76 -13.69 -13.73
C ILE A 249 6.75 -13.41 -15.23
N GLU A 250 7.80 -12.77 -15.74
CA GLU A 250 7.90 -12.40 -17.16
C GLU A 250 7.67 -13.62 -18.06
N GLY A 251 6.69 -13.51 -18.96
CA GLY A 251 6.29 -14.59 -19.87
C GLY A 251 5.37 -15.66 -19.28
N TYR A 252 5.04 -15.59 -17.98
CA TYR A 252 4.15 -16.53 -17.29
C TYR A 252 2.96 -15.86 -16.59
N GLY A 253 2.89 -14.52 -16.62
CA GLY A 253 1.75 -13.75 -16.11
C GLY A 253 1.77 -13.59 -14.60
N SER A 254 0.59 -13.45 -14.00
CA SER A 254 0.47 -13.17 -12.56
C SER A 254 0.94 -14.35 -11.70
N TYR A 255 1.56 -14.05 -10.56
CA TYR A 255 2.10 -15.03 -9.63
C TYR A 255 2.07 -14.50 -8.19
N GLY A 256 1.82 -15.38 -7.23
CA GLY A 256 1.80 -15.05 -5.81
C GLY A 256 3.19 -15.14 -5.16
N TYR A 257 3.60 -14.09 -4.47
CA TYR A 257 4.86 -13.99 -3.75
C TYR A 257 4.64 -13.91 -2.24
N SER A 258 5.46 -14.64 -1.50
CA SER A 258 5.68 -14.47 -0.05
C SER A 258 6.89 -13.57 0.22
N ASP A 259 7.00 -13.08 1.45
CA ASP A 259 8.03 -12.15 1.94
C ASP A 259 8.23 -10.92 1.04
N PHE A 260 7.14 -10.31 0.61
CA PHE A 260 7.19 -9.17 -0.29
C PHE A 260 7.10 -7.86 0.49
N VAL A 261 7.85 -6.85 0.06
CA VAL A 261 7.78 -5.50 0.64
C VAL A 261 7.50 -4.49 -0.44
N VAL A 262 6.39 -3.76 -0.31
CA VAL A 262 6.05 -2.66 -1.21
C VAL A 262 6.29 -1.30 -0.56
N ASN A 263 6.64 -0.29 -1.35
CA ASN A 263 6.70 1.10 -0.91
C ASN A 263 5.43 1.87 -1.26
N ASN A 264 5.06 2.86 -0.44
CA ASN A 264 3.88 3.71 -0.60
C ASN A 264 4.03 4.71 -1.76
N VAL A 265 4.04 4.21 -2.99
CA VAL A 265 4.23 5.03 -4.19
C VAL A 265 3.14 6.10 -4.37
N LYS A 266 1.94 5.88 -3.80
CA LYS A 266 0.79 6.80 -3.88
C LYS A 266 0.97 8.03 -2.98
N ALA A 267 1.81 7.92 -1.95
CA ALA A 267 2.28 9.05 -1.15
C ALA A 267 3.76 9.39 -1.44
N ASN A 268 4.26 9.01 -2.63
CA ASN A 268 5.60 9.34 -3.13
C ASN A 268 6.78 8.69 -2.38
N ALA A 269 6.57 7.64 -1.57
CA ALA A 269 7.69 6.87 -1.07
C ALA A 269 8.34 6.09 -2.22
N GLN A 270 9.67 6.17 -2.32
CA GLN A 270 10.45 5.58 -3.41
C GLN A 270 11.63 4.80 -2.85
N VAL A 271 11.98 3.70 -3.48
CA VAL A 271 13.09 2.85 -3.03
C VAL A 271 13.95 2.42 -4.21
N TYR A 272 15.26 2.35 -4.01
CA TYR A 272 16.15 1.63 -4.90
C TYR A 272 17.09 0.71 -4.13
N MET A 273 17.51 -0.37 -4.79
CA MET A 273 18.46 -1.35 -4.28
C MET A 273 19.90 -0.93 -4.61
N VAL A 274 20.82 -1.20 -3.69
CA VAL A 274 22.27 -1.15 -3.89
C VAL A 274 22.80 -2.57 -3.78
N ASP A 275 23.55 -3.02 -4.78
CA ASP A 275 24.21 -4.32 -4.79
C ASP A 275 25.69 -4.12 -4.45
N THR A 276 26.14 -4.68 -3.32
CA THR A 276 27.49 -4.43 -2.80
C THR A 276 28.59 -4.97 -3.70
N ASP A 277 28.30 -6.01 -4.50
CA ASP A 277 29.25 -6.60 -5.42
C ASP A 277 29.39 -5.80 -6.72
N VAL A 278 28.31 -5.11 -7.13
CA VAL A 278 28.27 -4.28 -8.34
C VAL A 278 28.72 -2.84 -8.06
N ASP A 279 28.19 -2.23 -7.01
CA ASP A 279 28.39 -0.82 -6.69
C ASP A 279 29.65 -0.57 -5.84
N ALA A 280 30.24 -1.63 -5.28
CA ALA A 280 31.40 -1.57 -4.37
C ALA A 280 31.20 -0.63 -3.16
N LEU A 281 29.95 -0.53 -2.69
CA LEU A 281 29.54 0.23 -1.51
C LEU A 281 28.98 -0.75 -0.46
N THR A 282 29.34 -0.54 0.81
CA THR A 282 28.80 -1.33 1.92
C THR A 282 27.72 -0.54 2.66
N TYR A 283 26.81 -1.24 3.35
CA TYR A 283 25.82 -0.58 4.21
C TYR A 283 26.50 0.36 5.24
N ALA A 284 27.62 -0.06 5.83
CA ALA A 284 28.33 0.71 6.84
C ALA A 284 28.92 2.01 6.27
N ASP A 285 29.53 1.95 5.09
CA ASP A 285 30.24 3.07 4.46
C ASP A 285 29.31 3.97 3.62
N PHE A 286 28.07 3.55 3.36
CA PHE A 286 27.12 4.34 2.58
C PHE A 286 26.67 5.60 3.35
N THR A 287 26.82 6.75 2.70
CA THR A 287 26.47 8.08 3.24
C THR A 287 25.53 8.83 2.28
N LEU A 288 25.01 9.98 2.73
CA LEU A 288 24.19 10.85 1.90
C LEU A 288 24.86 11.23 0.55
N ALA A 289 26.19 11.39 0.54
CA ALA A 289 26.93 11.73 -0.68
C ALA A 289 26.91 10.62 -1.74
N ASN A 290 26.53 9.39 -1.36
CA ASN A 290 26.39 8.25 -2.26
C ASN A 290 24.98 8.10 -2.81
N VAL A 291 23.99 8.85 -2.30
CA VAL A 291 22.62 8.79 -2.80
C VAL A 291 22.58 9.27 -4.24
N ASN A 292 22.04 8.43 -5.13
CA ASN A 292 21.80 8.78 -6.51
C ASN A 292 20.30 8.94 -6.73
N SER A 293 19.84 10.19 -6.77
CA SER A 293 18.42 10.49 -6.94
C SER A 293 17.83 9.97 -8.25
N ALA A 294 18.67 9.72 -9.27
CA ALA A 294 18.21 9.17 -10.55
C ALA A 294 17.82 7.69 -10.49
N ASN A 295 18.17 6.99 -9.41
CA ASN A 295 17.79 5.58 -9.22
C ASN A 295 16.39 5.43 -8.61
N PHE A 296 15.85 6.47 -7.98
CA PHE A 296 14.47 6.45 -7.52
C PHE A 296 13.50 6.47 -8.70
N ASN A 297 12.48 5.63 -8.61
CA ASN A 297 11.41 5.54 -9.60
C ASN A 297 10.07 5.32 -8.90
N SER A 298 8.98 5.43 -9.67
CA SER A 298 7.61 5.29 -9.17
C SER A 298 7.08 3.86 -9.34
N ASP A 299 7.86 2.87 -8.92
CA ASP A 299 7.45 1.47 -8.78
C ASP A 299 7.34 1.14 -7.29
N GLN A 300 6.22 0.53 -6.86
CA GLN A 300 6.02 0.11 -5.48
C GLN A 300 6.86 -1.12 -5.09
N ARG A 301 7.55 -1.75 -6.05
CA ARG A 301 8.35 -2.97 -5.83
C ARG A 301 9.82 -2.68 -5.57
N GLY A 302 10.17 -1.46 -5.17
CA GLY A 302 11.58 -1.04 -5.02
C GLY A 302 12.40 -1.93 -4.08
N ILE A 303 11.76 -2.54 -3.07
CA ILE A 303 12.29 -3.69 -2.34
C ILE A 303 11.77 -4.99 -2.96
N GLY A 304 10.45 -5.16 -2.99
CA GLY A 304 9.78 -6.35 -3.50
C GLY A 304 10.30 -7.62 -2.83
N SER A 305 10.66 -8.62 -3.64
CA SER A 305 11.31 -9.85 -3.18
C SER A 305 12.83 -9.84 -3.33
N SER A 306 13.43 -8.69 -3.70
CA SER A 306 14.85 -8.65 -4.13
C SER A 306 15.83 -8.91 -2.99
N TRP A 307 15.39 -8.77 -1.74
CA TRP A 307 16.19 -8.92 -0.51
C TRP A 307 16.46 -10.37 -0.12
N ARG A 308 15.81 -11.33 -0.78
CA ARG A 308 15.93 -12.76 -0.47
C ARG A 308 16.01 -13.62 -1.72
N ASN A 309 16.73 -14.72 -1.61
CA ASN A 309 16.66 -15.80 -2.59
C ASN A 309 15.45 -16.67 -2.29
N GLY A 310 14.72 -17.05 -3.34
CA GLY A 310 13.66 -18.04 -3.21
C GLY A 310 14.22 -19.40 -2.78
N GLY A 311 13.33 -20.27 -2.29
CA GLY A 311 13.62 -21.68 -2.07
C GLY A 311 13.30 -22.53 -3.31
N GLY A 312 13.69 -23.80 -3.28
CA GLY A 312 13.31 -24.80 -4.28
C GLY A 312 13.33 -26.22 -3.67
N PRO A 313 13.01 -27.27 -4.45
CA PRO A 313 12.91 -28.64 -3.95
C PRO A 313 14.17 -29.19 -3.24
N GLY A 314 15.33 -28.53 -3.37
CA GLY A 314 16.58 -28.91 -2.73
C GLY A 314 17.34 -27.78 -2.04
N SER A 315 16.75 -26.59 -1.89
CA SER A 315 17.40 -25.44 -1.25
C SER A 315 16.39 -24.63 -0.44
N LEU A 316 16.75 -24.35 0.82
CA LEU A 316 15.97 -23.43 1.64
C LEU A 316 16.08 -22.01 1.09
N PRO A 317 15.04 -21.19 1.27
CA PRO A 317 15.15 -19.77 0.97
C PRO A 317 16.21 -19.13 1.87
N SER A 318 16.83 -18.05 1.41
CA SER A 318 17.88 -17.38 2.18
C SER A 318 17.81 -15.87 2.04
N LEU A 319 18.26 -15.17 3.07
CA LEU A 319 18.55 -13.75 2.99
C LEU A 319 19.70 -13.50 2.00
N LYS A 320 19.63 -12.43 1.22
CA LYS A 320 20.80 -11.93 0.48
C LYS A 320 21.61 -11.00 1.38
N ASP A 321 22.90 -11.28 1.50
CA ASP A 321 23.85 -10.51 2.32
C ASP A 321 24.55 -9.40 1.53
N ASN A 322 24.44 -9.42 0.20
CA ASN A 322 25.11 -8.50 -0.72
C ASN A 322 24.19 -7.36 -1.22
N VAL A 323 23.05 -7.10 -0.56
CA VAL A 323 22.14 -6.00 -0.93
C VAL A 323 21.72 -5.17 0.29
N PHE A 324 21.48 -3.89 0.04
CA PHE A 324 20.74 -3.00 0.94
C PHE A 324 19.93 -2.00 0.11
N TYR A 325 19.11 -1.18 0.76
CA TYR A 325 18.15 -0.32 0.11
C TYR A 325 18.34 1.12 0.53
N VAL A 326 18.07 2.05 -0.37
CA VAL A 326 17.90 3.46 -0.06
C VAL A 326 16.42 3.79 -0.20
N VAL A 327 15.84 4.30 0.87
CA VAL A 327 14.41 4.62 0.97
C VAL A 327 14.26 6.14 1.07
N ASN A 328 13.50 6.72 0.16
CA ASN A 328 12.92 8.06 0.30
C ASN A 328 11.51 7.87 0.86
N ASP A 329 11.29 8.31 2.10
CA ASP A 329 10.01 8.13 2.78
C ASP A 329 8.95 9.12 2.28
N THR A 330 7.73 9.04 2.81
CA THR A 330 6.63 9.93 2.39
C THR A 330 6.82 11.40 2.79
N ASP A 331 7.75 11.70 3.71
CA ASP A 331 8.11 13.04 4.16
C ASP A 331 9.35 13.61 3.46
N GLY A 332 10.04 12.81 2.65
CA GLY A 332 11.28 13.19 1.97
C GLY A 332 12.56 12.92 2.75
N ASN A 333 12.49 12.19 3.88
CA ASN A 333 13.68 11.74 4.60
C ASN A 333 14.33 10.59 3.84
N LEU A 334 15.66 10.55 3.86
CA LEU A 334 16.42 9.49 3.21
C LEU A 334 16.97 8.51 4.24
N TYR A 335 16.71 7.23 4.06
CA TYR A 335 17.25 6.15 4.90
C TYR A 335 18.06 5.16 4.08
N LYS A 336 19.02 4.50 4.72
CA LYS A 336 19.55 3.21 4.28
C LYS A 336 18.95 2.09 5.11
N LEU A 337 18.50 1.00 4.47
CA LEU A 337 17.84 -0.14 5.10
C LEU A 337 18.51 -1.45 4.69
N GLN A 338 18.78 -2.34 5.65
CA GLN A 338 19.34 -3.66 5.42
C GLN A 338 18.56 -4.72 6.19
N PHE A 339 18.18 -5.81 5.52
CA PHE A 339 17.55 -6.96 6.16
C PHE A 339 18.58 -7.78 6.95
N LEU A 340 18.17 -8.26 8.11
CA LEU A 340 18.97 -9.03 9.07
C LEU A 340 18.49 -10.48 9.17
N ALA A 341 17.20 -10.73 8.94
CA ALA A 341 16.62 -12.06 9.00
C ALA A 341 15.48 -12.25 8.00
N LEU A 342 15.37 -13.46 7.46
CA LEU A 342 14.21 -13.97 6.73
C LEU A 342 13.38 -14.93 7.61
N THR A 343 14.04 -15.60 8.56
CA THR A 343 13.46 -16.63 9.41
C THR A 343 13.80 -16.40 10.88
N ASN A 344 13.01 -16.99 11.79
CA ASN A 344 13.37 -17.04 13.20
C ASN A 344 14.54 -18.01 13.48
N ALA A 345 14.90 -18.17 14.76
CA ALA A 345 16.00 -19.04 15.21
C ALA A 345 15.78 -20.54 14.88
N ASP A 346 14.53 -20.97 14.69
CA ASP A 346 14.15 -22.34 14.32
C ASP A 346 14.05 -22.54 12.79
N GLY A 347 14.34 -21.49 12.00
CA GLY A 347 14.28 -21.52 10.54
C GLY A 347 12.87 -21.38 9.96
N GLU A 348 11.89 -20.93 10.77
CA GLU A 348 10.53 -20.67 10.30
C GLU A 348 10.46 -19.32 9.57
N ARG A 349 9.74 -19.31 8.43
CA ARG A 349 9.49 -18.11 7.60
C ARG A 349 8.45 -17.19 8.25
N GLY A 350 8.39 -15.93 7.77
CA GLY A 350 7.44 -14.93 8.26
C GLY A 350 7.86 -14.24 9.57
N TYR A 351 9.16 -14.27 9.88
CA TYR A 351 9.78 -13.53 10.98
C TYR A 351 10.95 -12.69 10.45
N PRO A 352 10.69 -11.71 9.57
CA PRO A 352 11.73 -10.86 9.04
C PRO A 352 12.26 -9.91 10.11
N GLU A 353 13.51 -9.52 9.97
CA GLU A 353 14.12 -8.43 10.73
C GLU A 353 14.91 -7.54 9.77
N PHE A 354 14.88 -6.22 9.98
CA PHE A 354 15.73 -5.29 9.27
C PHE A 354 16.21 -4.16 10.19
N VAL A 355 17.29 -3.50 9.80
CA VAL A 355 17.79 -2.28 10.42
C VAL A 355 17.75 -1.14 9.40
N TYR A 356 17.49 0.08 9.86
CA TYR A 356 17.59 1.27 9.03
C TYR A 356 18.29 2.41 9.76
N SER A 357 18.82 3.37 9.00
CA SER A 357 19.45 4.58 9.53
C SER A 357 19.22 5.77 8.60
N LEU A 358 18.96 6.93 9.21
CA LEU A 358 18.75 8.20 8.55
C LEU A 358 20.04 8.70 7.88
N LEU A 359 19.90 9.21 6.67
CA LEU A 359 20.95 9.84 5.87
C LEU A 359 20.73 11.35 5.74
N GLN A 360 19.47 11.78 5.66
CA GLN A 360 19.05 13.18 5.57
C GLN A 360 17.67 13.40 6.15
#